data_AF-A0A973JAP2-F1
#
_entry.id   AF-A0A973JAP2-F1
#
_cell.length_a   1.000
_cell.length_b   1.000
_cell.length_c   1.000
_cell.angle_alpha   90.00
_cell.angle_beta   90.00
_cell.angle_gamma   90.00
#
_symmetry.space_group_name_H-M   'P 1'
#
loop_
_entity.id
_entity.type
_entity.pdbx_description
1 polymer ?
#
loop_
_entity_poly.entity_id
_entity_poly.type
_entity_poly.pdbx_seq_one_letter_code
_entity_poly.pdbx_strand_id
1 'polypeptide(L)'
;MSFPRPLRVGLRLDHLWALFALCVIGGFIGLVPTDPNDFWWHLKAGELVAASGIPTTNLFAWTLPADHPFIYQSWLGEWLFYVLFRTSGLPLVIFARNLLGTLAFGLVAWETRLRSGSWRLGAGAALLAATMTINNLNARTQNWSWLPFMGTLMILGGYAAGRLGPRWLLGLPLLMLFWVNVHGAFVLGLLMVGAFVVGETLRRLLRQPRGLGWHQLRWLYLAAAGTGLAALANPLGPGVFGYVAGLLSDKAVQGLINEWQPPDPRSL
;
A
#
# COMPACT_ATOMS: atom_id res chain seq x y z
N MET A 1 -23.08 37.20 13.22
CA MET A 1 -22.35 36.45 12.18
C MET A 1 -20.90 36.36 12.60
N SER A 2 -20.43 35.21 13.10
CA SER A 2 -19.00 35.01 13.41
C SER A 2 -18.30 34.53 12.15
N PHE A 3 -17.35 35.33 11.65
CA PHE A 3 -16.48 34.90 10.57
C PHE A 3 -15.59 33.74 11.05
N PRO A 4 -15.39 32.68 10.24
CA PRO A 4 -14.44 31.63 10.57
C PRO A 4 -13.03 32.23 10.64
N ARG A 5 -12.33 32.02 11.76
CA ARG A 5 -10.94 32.47 11.93
C ARG A 5 -10.08 31.81 10.84
N PRO A 6 -9.18 32.56 10.18
CA PRO A 6 -8.25 31.97 9.23
C PRO A 6 -7.38 30.92 9.94
N LEU A 7 -7.27 29.74 9.34
CA LEU A 7 -6.33 28.69 9.75
C LEU A 7 -4.91 29.28 9.66
N ARG A 8 -4.39 29.79 10.78
CA ARG A 8 -2.97 30.13 10.88
C ARG A 8 -2.17 28.83 10.87
N VAL A 9 -1.74 28.41 9.68
CA VAL A 9 -0.72 27.38 9.50
C VAL A 9 0.63 28.00 9.86
N GLY A 10 0.85 28.19 11.17
CA GLY A 10 2.14 28.62 11.69
C GLY A 10 3.02 27.42 11.96
N LEU A 11 4.25 27.44 11.43
CA LEU A 11 5.29 26.49 11.84
C LEU A 11 5.50 26.62 13.36
N ARG A 12 5.23 25.52 14.07
CA ARG A 12 5.51 25.36 15.50
C ARG A 12 6.70 24.42 15.69
N LEU A 13 7.43 24.57 16.79
CA LEU A 13 8.53 23.67 17.18
C LEU A 13 8.12 22.18 17.14
N ASP A 14 6.85 21.86 17.42
CA ASP A 14 6.37 20.49 17.36
C ASP A 14 6.48 19.84 15.97
N HIS A 15 6.46 20.62 14.89
CA HIS A 15 6.63 20.08 13.53
C HIS A 15 8.05 19.56 13.27
N LEU A 16 9.04 20.03 14.05
CA LEU A 16 10.42 19.56 13.95
C LEU A 16 10.54 18.07 14.26
N TRP A 17 9.66 17.51 15.11
CA TRP A 17 9.66 16.07 15.39
C TRP A 17 9.31 15.24 14.16
N ALA A 18 8.26 15.63 13.45
CA ALA A 18 7.85 14.95 12.23
C ALA A 18 8.88 15.15 11.12
N LEU A 19 9.42 16.37 10.98
CA LEU A 19 10.47 16.65 10.01
C LEU A 19 11.73 15.84 10.29
N PHE A 20 12.18 15.79 11.55
CA PHE A 20 13.33 15.00 11.97
C PHE A 20 13.14 13.53 11.62
N ALA A 21 12.01 12.92 12.01
CA ALA A 21 11.71 11.53 11.69
C ALA A 21 11.71 11.29 10.17
N LEU A 22 11.09 12.18 9.39
CA LEU A 22 11.06 12.08 7.93
C LEU A 22 12.45 12.26 7.29
N CYS A 23 13.30 13.12 7.83
CA CYS A 23 14.69 13.25 7.36
C CYS A 23 15.50 11.99 7.67
N VAL A 24 15.36 11.41 8.88
CA VAL A 24 16.03 10.16 9.25
C VAL A 24 15.56 9.02 8.34
N ILE A 25 14.25 8.86 8.18
CA ILE A 25 13.65 7.80 7.36
C ILE A 25 14.00 8.00 5.89
N GLY A 26 13.79 9.19 5.33
CA GLY A 26 14.09 9.49 3.93
C GLY A 26 15.58 9.36 3.61
N GLY A 27 16.44 9.80 4.53
CA GLY A 27 17.89 9.59 4.44
C GLY A 27 18.24 8.11 4.46
N PHE A 28 17.66 7.34 5.39
CA PHE A 28 17.87 5.90 5.47
C PHE A 28 17.43 5.17 4.18
N ILE A 29 16.19 5.38 3.73
CA ILE A 29 15.67 4.79 2.48
C ILE A 29 16.56 5.20 1.30
N GLY A 30 17.05 6.44 1.27
CA GLY A 30 17.95 6.92 0.23
C GLY A 30 19.31 6.22 0.18
N LEU A 31 19.77 5.70 1.33
CA LEU A 31 21.02 4.94 1.45
C LEU A 31 20.84 3.44 1.21
N VAL A 32 19.61 2.93 1.18
CA VAL A 32 19.34 1.51 0.90
C VAL A 32 19.70 1.20 -0.56
N PRO A 33 20.69 0.32 -0.81
CA PRO A 33 21.06 -0.08 -2.15
C PRO A 33 19.89 -0.79 -2.84
N THR A 34 19.85 -0.74 -4.16
CA THR A 34 18.91 -1.56 -4.93
C THR A 34 19.61 -2.85 -5.26
N ASP A 35 19.40 -3.89 -4.44
CA ASP A 35 19.99 -5.19 -4.68
C ASP A 35 19.44 -5.80 -5.99
N PRO A 36 20.25 -6.57 -6.73
CA PRO A 36 19.89 -7.08 -8.05
C PRO A 36 18.85 -8.22 -8.04
N ASN A 37 18.19 -8.47 -6.92
CA ASN A 37 17.43 -9.72 -6.69
C ASN A 37 16.24 -9.88 -7.64
N ASP A 38 15.42 -8.85 -7.87
CA ASP A 38 14.21 -8.93 -8.69
C ASP A 38 13.85 -7.66 -9.47
N PHE A 39 14.45 -6.51 -9.16
CA PHE A 39 14.13 -5.24 -9.85
C PHE A 39 14.27 -5.33 -11.37
N TRP A 40 15.35 -5.95 -11.87
CA TRP A 40 15.59 -6.09 -13.30
C TRP A 40 14.56 -6.98 -14.00
N TRP A 41 14.01 -7.96 -13.28
CA TRP A 41 12.90 -8.78 -13.78
C TRP A 41 11.64 -7.94 -13.97
N HIS A 42 11.27 -7.14 -12.97
CA HIS A 42 10.14 -6.22 -13.08
C HIS A 42 10.32 -5.21 -14.22
N LEU A 43 11.55 -4.71 -14.41
CA LEU A 43 11.84 -3.80 -15.50
C LEU A 43 11.66 -4.47 -16.87
N LYS A 44 12.17 -5.71 -17.03
CA LYS A 44 12.03 -6.45 -18.28
C LYS A 44 10.58 -6.84 -18.54
N ALA A 45 9.84 -7.26 -17.52
CA ALA A 45 8.41 -7.53 -17.62
C ALA A 45 7.65 -6.26 -18.06
N GLY A 46 7.95 -5.11 -17.47
CA GLY A 46 7.35 -3.83 -17.85
C GLY A 46 7.66 -3.41 -19.29
N GLU A 47 8.87 -3.66 -19.78
CA GLU A 47 9.24 -3.47 -21.18
C GLU A 47 8.39 -4.33 -22.12
N LEU A 48 8.19 -5.60 -21.79
CA LEU A 48 7.38 -6.53 -22.56
C LEU A 48 5.90 -6.14 -22.55
N VAL A 49 5.37 -5.70 -21.41
CA VAL A 49 4.02 -5.14 -21.33
C VAL A 49 3.86 -3.96 -22.28
N ALA A 50 4.85 -3.06 -22.33
CA ALA A 50 4.82 -1.90 -23.23
C ALA A 50 4.94 -2.28 -24.71
N ALA A 51 5.70 -3.33 -25.04
CA ALA A 51 5.98 -3.73 -26.42
C ALA A 51 4.91 -4.64 -27.03
N SER A 52 4.39 -5.60 -26.26
CA SER A 52 3.55 -6.70 -26.76
C SER A 52 2.30 -6.98 -25.93
N GLY A 53 2.04 -6.19 -24.88
CA GLY A 53 0.97 -6.46 -23.93
C GLY A 53 1.38 -7.45 -22.84
N ILE A 54 0.43 -7.80 -21.97
CA ILE A 54 0.68 -8.58 -20.75
C ILE A 54 1.03 -10.02 -21.12
N PRO A 55 2.25 -10.51 -20.79
CA PRO A 55 2.60 -11.88 -21.09
C PRO A 55 1.75 -12.87 -20.27
N THR A 56 1.45 -14.03 -20.85
CA THR A 56 0.64 -15.08 -20.22
C THR A 56 1.37 -16.42 -20.10
N THR A 57 2.60 -16.49 -20.59
CA THR A 57 3.44 -17.70 -20.58
C THR A 57 4.80 -17.42 -19.96
N ASN A 58 5.52 -18.50 -19.66
CA ASN A 58 6.86 -18.48 -19.13
C ASN A 58 7.83 -17.86 -20.14
N LEU A 59 8.54 -16.81 -19.73
CA LEU A 59 9.51 -16.12 -20.57
C LEU A 59 10.96 -16.28 -20.09
N PHE A 60 11.16 -16.68 -18.84
CA PHE A 60 12.44 -16.50 -18.16
C PHE A 60 12.88 -17.73 -17.35
N ALA A 61 11.95 -18.59 -16.92
CA ALA A 61 12.32 -19.81 -16.21
C ALA A 61 12.82 -20.85 -17.22
N TRP A 62 14.14 -21.01 -17.30
CA TRP A 62 14.80 -21.95 -18.22
C TRP A 62 14.36 -23.41 -18.04
N THR A 63 13.97 -23.80 -16.83
CA THR A 63 13.55 -25.17 -16.50
C THR A 63 12.11 -25.48 -16.90
N LEU A 64 11.33 -24.47 -17.32
CA LEU A 64 9.94 -24.63 -17.73
C LEU A 64 9.82 -24.44 -19.25
N PRO A 65 8.91 -25.19 -19.91
CA PRO A 65 8.56 -24.94 -21.31
C PRO A 65 8.13 -23.48 -21.55
N ALA A 66 8.37 -22.95 -22.75
CA ALA A 66 8.04 -21.56 -23.10
C ALA A 66 6.52 -21.31 -23.16
N ASP A 67 5.72 -22.36 -23.37
CA ASP A 67 4.25 -22.33 -23.37
C ASP A 67 3.65 -22.55 -21.97
N HIS A 68 4.47 -22.82 -20.96
CA HIS A 68 3.99 -22.99 -19.59
C HIS A 68 3.28 -21.71 -19.12
N PRO A 69 2.03 -21.78 -18.60
CA PRO A 69 1.31 -20.59 -18.15
C PRO A 69 2.08 -19.83 -17.07
N PHE A 70 2.14 -18.51 -17.17
CA PHE A 70 2.74 -17.64 -16.15
C PHE A 70 1.92 -16.38 -15.97
N ILE A 71 1.78 -15.93 -14.72
CA ILE A 71 0.89 -14.85 -14.34
C ILE A 71 1.71 -13.62 -13.92
N TYR A 72 1.66 -12.55 -14.71
CA TYR A 72 2.18 -11.23 -14.36
C TYR A 72 1.08 -10.40 -13.68
N GLN A 73 0.74 -10.75 -12.44
CA GLN A 73 -0.37 -10.11 -11.70
C GLN A 73 -0.18 -8.60 -11.53
N SER A 74 1.07 -8.17 -11.32
CA SER A 74 1.46 -6.78 -11.05
C SER A 74 1.83 -5.98 -12.32
N TRP A 75 1.26 -6.35 -13.48
CA TRP A 75 1.63 -5.79 -14.79
C TRP A 75 1.72 -4.26 -14.84
N LEU A 76 0.81 -3.54 -14.16
CA LEU A 76 0.80 -2.08 -14.16
C LEU A 76 1.98 -1.54 -13.35
N GLY A 77 2.31 -2.19 -12.24
CA GLY A 77 3.47 -1.83 -11.41
C GLY A 77 4.79 -2.01 -12.15
N GLU A 78 4.89 -3.10 -12.93
CA GLU A 78 6.04 -3.38 -13.80
C GLU A 78 6.15 -2.34 -14.92
N TRP A 79 5.04 -2.05 -15.60
CA TRP A 79 4.98 -1.02 -16.63
C TRP A 79 5.35 0.37 -16.11
N LEU A 80 4.86 0.75 -14.92
CA LEU A 80 5.21 2.04 -14.29
C LEU A 80 6.71 2.15 -14.02
N PHE A 81 7.37 1.09 -13.53
CA PHE A 81 8.82 1.11 -13.38
C PHE A 81 9.55 1.24 -14.69
N TYR A 82 9.09 0.55 -15.73
CA TYR A 82 9.66 0.70 -17.06
C TYR A 82 9.52 2.14 -17.59
N VAL A 83 8.38 2.79 -17.42
CA VAL A 83 8.19 4.21 -17.81
C VAL A 83 9.16 5.14 -17.06
N LEU A 84 9.31 4.98 -15.74
CA LEU A 84 10.26 5.77 -14.96
C LEU A 84 11.70 5.54 -15.43
N PHE A 85 12.08 4.29 -15.64
CA PHE A 85 13.42 3.93 -16.10
C PHE A 85 13.70 4.46 -17.51
N ARG A 86 12.74 4.39 -18.43
CA ARG A 86 12.88 4.93 -19.79
C ARG A 86 13.04 6.45 -19.82
N THR A 87 12.54 7.16 -18.81
CA THR A 87 12.57 8.63 -18.76
C THR A 87 13.93 9.16 -18.27
N SER A 88 14.51 8.57 -17.23
CA SER A 88 15.75 9.08 -16.62
C SER A 88 16.64 7.99 -16.01
N GLY A 89 16.39 6.72 -16.34
CA GLY A 89 17.12 5.57 -15.82
C GLY A 89 16.81 5.28 -14.35
N LEU A 90 17.74 4.57 -13.71
CA LEU A 90 17.66 4.16 -12.31
C LEU A 90 17.47 5.33 -11.31
N PRO A 91 18.07 6.53 -11.48
CA PRO A 91 17.86 7.65 -10.55
C PRO A 91 16.40 8.01 -10.33
N LEU A 92 15.56 8.03 -11.37
CA LEU A 92 14.14 8.39 -11.23
C LEU A 92 13.33 7.27 -10.56
N VAL A 93 13.70 6.00 -10.79
CA VAL A 93 13.09 4.86 -10.09
C VAL A 93 13.39 4.93 -8.59
N ILE A 94 14.66 5.16 -8.23
CA ILE A 94 15.09 5.31 -6.83
C ILE A 94 14.41 6.53 -6.21
N PHE A 95 14.35 7.66 -6.91
CA PHE A 95 13.65 8.84 -6.45
C PHE A 95 12.16 8.55 -6.18
N ALA A 96 11.48 7.86 -7.10
CA ALA A 96 10.08 7.47 -6.93
C ALA A 96 9.89 6.56 -5.70
N ARG A 97 10.71 5.52 -5.53
CA ARG A 97 10.72 4.67 -4.34
C ARG A 97 10.87 5.51 -3.06
N ASN A 98 11.89 6.36 -3.01
CA ASN A 98 12.20 7.17 -1.82
C ASN A 98 11.05 8.14 -1.51
N LEU A 99 10.45 8.74 -2.55
CA LEU A 99 9.29 9.61 -2.43
C LEU A 99 8.08 8.85 -1.89
N LEU A 100 7.75 7.70 -2.46
CA LEU A 100 6.64 6.85 -2.00
C LEU A 100 6.81 6.45 -0.53
N GLY A 101 8.02 6.01 -0.16
CA GLY A 101 8.33 5.61 1.22
C GLY A 101 8.22 6.78 2.20
N THR A 102 8.86 7.91 1.87
CA THR A 102 8.82 9.11 2.70
C THR A 102 7.39 9.62 2.88
N LEU A 103 6.59 9.63 1.80
CA LEU A 103 5.18 10.00 1.86
C LEU A 103 4.38 9.02 2.72
N ALA A 104 4.56 7.71 2.56
CA ALA A 104 3.85 6.71 3.35
C ALA A 104 4.12 6.85 4.86
N PHE A 105 5.39 6.99 5.26
CA PHE A 105 5.75 7.23 6.66
C PHE A 105 5.28 8.61 7.15
N GLY A 106 5.25 9.62 6.28
CA GLY A 106 4.64 10.92 6.57
C GLY A 106 3.14 10.81 6.86
N LEU A 107 2.42 9.98 6.10
CA LEU A 107 1.01 9.68 6.35
C LEU A 107 0.81 8.93 7.67
N VAL A 108 1.74 8.03 8.06
CA VAL A 108 1.71 7.38 9.39
C VAL A 108 1.86 8.40 10.51
N ALA A 109 2.85 9.30 10.40
CA ALA A 109 3.05 10.36 11.38
C ALA A 109 1.83 11.28 11.46
N TRP A 110 1.26 11.64 10.31
CA TRP A 110 0.08 12.50 10.19
C TRP A 110 -1.16 11.86 10.80
N GLU A 111 -1.48 10.61 10.45
CA GLU A 111 -2.67 9.93 10.98
C GLU A 111 -2.54 9.70 12.49
N THR A 112 -1.34 9.37 12.97
CA THR A 112 -1.07 9.28 14.41
C THR A 112 -1.24 10.63 15.10
N ARG A 113 -0.79 11.73 14.48
CA ARG A 113 -1.01 13.09 14.96
C ARG A 113 -2.48 13.45 15.01
N LEU A 114 -3.28 13.06 14.01
CA LEU A 114 -4.72 13.30 13.99
C LEU A 114 -5.44 12.57 15.13
N ARG A 115 -4.98 11.37 15.50
CA ARG A 115 -5.58 10.56 16.58
C ARG A 115 -5.13 10.98 17.98
N SER A 116 -3.86 11.35 18.13
CA SER A 116 -3.24 11.59 19.45
C SER A 116 -3.15 13.05 19.83
N GLY A 117 -3.27 13.98 18.88
CA GLY A 117 -2.98 15.39 19.12
C GLY A 117 -1.48 15.74 19.13
N SER A 118 -0.58 14.75 19.03
CA SER A 118 0.86 14.92 19.28
C SER A 118 1.72 14.57 18.06
N TRP A 119 2.56 15.52 17.62
CA TRP A 119 3.55 15.27 16.57
C TRP A 119 4.71 14.41 17.05
N ARG A 120 4.98 14.39 18.36
CA ARG A 120 6.01 13.52 18.96
C ARG A 120 5.61 12.04 18.85
N LEU A 121 4.35 11.74 19.16
CA LEU A 121 3.81 10.39 18.98
C LEU A 121 3.74 10.02 17.49
N GLY A 122 3.42 10.98 16.61
CA GLY A 122 3.48 10.78 15.17
C GLY A 122 4.89 10.41 14.67
N ALA A 123 5.91 11.15 15.11
CA ALA A 123 7.30 10.86 14.80
C ALA A 123 7.72 9.48 15.32
N GLY A 124 7.39 9.16 16.58
CA GLY A 124 7.68 7.85 17.17
C GLY A 124 7.02 6.69 16.42
N ALA A 125 5.75 6.84 16.02
CA ALA A 125 5.05 5.83 15.24
C ALA A 125 5.65 5.64 13.83
N ALA A 126 6.06 6.73 13.17
CA ALA A 126 6.71 6.64 11.86
C ALA A 126 8.09 5.98 11.95
N LEU A 127 8.89 6.31 12.98
CA LEU A 127 10.19 5.67 13.22
C LEU A 127 10.02 4.18 13.54
N LEU A 128 9.05 3.81 14.37
CA LEU A 128 8.73 2.41 14.67
C LEU A 128 8.28 1.65 13.42
N ALA A 129 7.43 2.26 12.58
CA ALA A 129 7.04 1.65 11.32
C ALA A 129 8.24 1.45 10.39
N ALA A 130 9.16 2.42 10.34
CA ALA A 130 10.38 2.33 9.53
C ALA A 130 11.31 1.21 9.99
N THR A 131 11.50 1.03 11.31
CA THR A 131 12.34 -0.08 11.82
C THR A 131 11.75 -1.46 11.48
N MET A 132 10.42 -1.59 11.52
CA MET A 132 9.73 -2.82 11.13
C MET A 132 9.81 -3.13 9.62
N THR A 133 10.20 -2.15 8.80
CA THR A 133 10.26 -2.29 7.33
C THR A 133 11.70 -2.35 6.82
N ILE A 134 12.71 -2.38 7.69
CA ILE A 134 14.12 -2.21 7.33
C ILE A 134 14.63 -3.23 6.29
N ASN A 135 14.06 -4.43 6.29
CA ASN A 135 14.40 -5.53 5.38
C ASN A 135 13.56 -5.54 4.09
N ASN A 136 12.67 -4.56 3.87
CA ASN A 136 11.73 -4.55 2.75
C ASN A 136 11.61 -3.15 2.12
N LEU A 137 12.75 -2.53 1.79
CA LEU A 137 12.86 -1.20 1.15
C LEU A 137 13.45 -1.25 -0.26
N ASN A 138 13.52 -2.43 -0.87
CA ASN A 138 14.05 -2.60 -2.23
C ASN A 138 13.11 -2.03 -3.29
N ALA A 139 13.63 -1.78 -4.50
CA ALA A 139 12.83 -1.32 -5.63
C ALA A 139 11.97 -2.47 -6.19
N ARG A 140 10.74 -2.60 -5.69
CA ARG A 140 9.78 -3.65 -6.07
C ARG A 140 8.40 -3.10 -6.32
N THR A 141 7.58 -3.86 -7.05
CA THR A 141 6.20 -3.44 -7.36
C THR A 141 5.36 -3.23 -6.10
N GLN A 142 5.75 -3.84 -4.98
CA GLN A 142 5.22 -3.58 -3.65
C GLN A 142 5.22 -2.10 -3.24
N ASN A 143 6.19 -1.30 -3.70
CA ASN A 143 6.32 0.12 -3.34
C ASN A 143 5.06 0.92 -3.72
N TRP A 144 4.39 0.51 -4.82
CA TRP A 144 3.14 1.11 -5.26
C TRP A 144 1.96 0.83 -4.32
N SER A 145 2.09 -0.13 -3.40
CA SER A 145 1.06 -0.48 -2.40
C SER A 145 1.04 0.45 -1.20
N TRP A 146 2.15 1.14 -0.89
CA TRP A 146 2.28 1.88 0.36
C TRP A 146 1.27 3.03 0.48
N LEU A 147 1.07 3.78 -0.60
CA LEU A 147 0.11 4.89 -0.60
C LEU A 147 -1.35 4.43 -0.64
N PRO A 148 -1.77 3.46 -1.48
CA PRO A 148 -3.11 2.88 -1.40
C PRO A 148 -3.46 2.29 -0.03
N PHE A 149 -2.50 1.62 0.63
CA PHE A 149 -2.68 1.10 1.99
C PHE A 149 -3.00 2.24 2.97
N MET A 150 -2.14 3.26 3.02
CA MET A 150 -2.35 4.40 3.93
C MET A 150 -3.59 5.21 3.58
N GLY A 151 -3.87 5.42 2.30
CA GLY A 151 -5.09 6.09 1.83
C GLY A 151 -6.35 5.35 2.27
N THR A 152 -6.37 4.02 2.12
CA THR A 152 -7.47 3.17 2.59
C THR A 152 -7.67 3.29 4.10
N LEU A 153 -6.58 3.20 4.88
CA LEU A 153 -6.62 3.32 6.34
C LEU A 153 -7.16 4.68 6.79
N MET A 154 -6.68 5.76 6.16
CA MET A 154 -7.05 7.13 6.53
C MET A 154 -8.49 7.46 6.12
N ILE A 155 -8.97 6.98 4.97
CA ILE A 155 -10.36 7.14 4.54
C ILE A 155 -11.29 6.42 5.53
N LEU A 156 -11.03 5.13 5.81
CA LEU A 156 -11.84 4.33 6.72
C LEU A 156 -11.80 4.88 8.16
N GLY A 157 -10.61 5.14 8.67
CA GLY A 157 -10.39 5.66 10.02
C GLY A 157 -10.96 7.07 10.20
N GLY A 158 -10.79 7.95 9.20
CA GLY A 158 -11.36 9.28 9.20
C GLY A 158 -12.89 9.27 9.13
N TYR A 159 -13.48 8.36 8.34
CA TYR A 159 -14.92 8.19 8.27
C TYR A 159 -15.51 7.66 9.58
N ALA A 160 -14.93 6.60 10.15
CA ALA A 160 -15.36 6.03 11.42
C ALA A 160 -15.23 7.02 12.59
N ALA A 161 -14.19 7.87 12.56
CA ALA A 161 -14.00 8.93 13.55
C ALA A 161 -14.85 10.19 13.30
N GLY A 162 -15.71 10.21 12.28
CA GLY A 162 -16.54 11.38 11.93
C GLY A 162 -15.76 12.57 11.36
N ARG A 163 -14.48 12.41 11.02
CA ARG A 163 -13.64 13.46 10.40
C ARG A 163 -13.89 13.60 8.91
N LEU A 164 -14.36 12.53 8.25
CA LEU A 164 -14.64 12.50 6.82
C LEU A 164 -16.13 12.20 6.58
N GLY A 165 -16.70 12.87 5.57
CA GLY A 165 -18.05 12.56 5.09
C GLY A 165 -18.09 11.32 4.18
N PRO A 166 -19.27 10.75 3.91
CA PRO A 166 -19.44 9.50 3.18
C PRO A 166 -18.87 9.51 1.76
N ARG A 167 -18.85 10.67 1.08
CA ARG A 167 -18.27 10.81 -0.27
C ARG A 167 -16.81 10.37 -0.37
N TRP A 168 -16.03 10.45 0.71
CA TRP A 168 -14.63 10.01 0.72
C TRP A 168 -14.49 8.50 0.55
N LEU A 169 -15.53 7.72 0.91
CA LEU A 169 -15.54 6.28 0.71
C LEU A 169 -15.57 5.87 -0.76
N LEU A 170 -15.99 6.77 -1.67
CA LEU A 170 -15.90 6.57 -3.12
C LEU A 170 -14.45 6.52 -3.62
N GLY A 171 -13.48 6.97 -2.80
CA GLY A 171 -12.06 6.79 -3.09
C GLY A 171 -11.60 5.35 -2.94
N LEU A 172 -12.26 4.51 -2.14
CA LEU A 172 -11.82 3.14 -1.87
C LEU A 172 -11.84 2.25 -3.12
N PRO A 173 -12.91 2.23 -3.95
CA PRO A 173 -12.89 1.50 -5.21
C PRO A 173 -11.81 1.99 -6.18
N LEU A 174 -11.56 3.30 -6.24
CA LEU A 174 -10.54 3.88 -7.13
C LEU A 174 -9.13 3.48 -6.71
N LEU A 175 -8.84 3.53 -5.40
CA LEU A 175 -7.58 3.05 -4.86
C LEU A 175 -7.39 1.55 -5.13
N MET A 176 -8.45 0.75 -4.97
CA MET A 176 -8.39 -0.68 -5.23
C MET A 176 -8.19 -1.02 -6.70
N LEU A 177 -8.85 -0.29 -7.61
CA LEU A 177 -8.68 -0.43 -9.06
C LEU A 177 -7.22 -0.24 -9.48
N PHE A 178 -6.55 0.77 -8.91
CA PHE A 178 -5.11 0.93 -9.10
C PHE A 178 -4.33 -0.21 -8.43
N TRP A 179 -4.62 -0.48 -7.16
CA TRP A 179 -3.82 -1.38 -6.32
C TRP A 179 -3.79 -2.82 -6.84
N VAL A 180 -4.94 -3.37 -7.26
CA VAL A 180 -5.05 -4.74 -7.77
C VAL A 180 -4.21 -4.99 -9.02
N ASN A 181 -3.86 -3.94 -9.77
CA ASN A 181 -3.05 -4.03 -10.99
C ASN A 181 -1.55 -3.78 -10.75
N VAL A 182 -1.19 -3.15 -9.62
CA VAL A 182 0.22 -2.83 -9.32
C VAL A 182 0.89 -3.79 -8.36
N HIS A 183 0.14 -4.49 -7.50
CA HIS A 183 0.74 -5.44 -6.55
C HIS A 183 -0.26 -6.43 -5.94
N GLY A 184 0.22 -7.61 -5.50
CA GLY A 184 -0.58 -8.63 -4.83
C GLY A 184 -1.08 -8.26 -3.42
N ALA A 185 -0.47 -7.25 -2.79
CA ALA A 185 -0.86 -6.78 -1.45
C ALA A 185 -2.24 -6.09 -1.39
N PHE A 186 -2.96 -5.94 -2.51
CA PHE A 186 -4.31 -5.37 -2.56
C PHE A 186 -5.29 -6.08 -1.60
N VAL A 187 -5.06 -7.37 -1.32
CA VAL A 187 -5.85 -8.16 -0.36
C VAL A 187 -5.86 -7.51 1.03
N LEU A 188 -4.76 -6.85 1.44
CA LEU A 188 -4.73 -6.10 2.71
C LEU A 188 -5.77 -4.97 2.73
N GLY A 189 -5.99 -4.30 1.60
CA GLY A 189 -7.04 -3.29 1.48
C GLY A 189 -8.44 -3.87 1.69
N LEU A 190 -8.72 -5.05 1.11
CA LEU A 190 -9.99 -5.76 1.32
C LEU A 190 -10.17 -6.20 2.78
N LEU A 191 -9.11 -6.72 3.41
CA LEU A 191 -9.13 -7.09 4.82
C LEU A 191 -9.41 -5.89 5.72
N MET A 192 -8.80 -4.74 5.44
CA MET A 192 -9.06 -3.49 6.18
C MET A 192 -10.51 -3.05 6.04
N VAL A 193 -11.04 -3.01 4.81
CA VAL A 193 -12.44 -2.66 4.56
C VAL A 193 -13.38 -3.63 5.30
N GLY A 194 -13.12 -4.93 5.22
CA GLY A 194 -13.86 -5.96 5.94
C GLY A 194 -13.82 -5.77 7.46
N ALA A 195 -12.65 -5.49 8.03
CA ALA A 195 -12.48 -5.23 9.45
C ALA A 195 -13.29 -4.01 9.93
N PHE A 196 -13.34 -2.93 9.14
CA PHE A 196 -14.17 -1.76 9.45
C PHE A 196 -15.66 -2.06 9.31
N VAL A 197 -16.08 -2.78 8.27
CA VAL A 197 -17.47 -3.22 8.09
C VAL A 197 -17.93 -4.03 9.29
N VAL A 198 -17.19 -5.08 9.66
CA VAL A 198 -17.52 -5.96 10.80
C VAL A 198 -17.48 -5.16 12.10
N GLY A 199 -16.40 -4.41 12.33
CA GLY A 199 -16.19 -3.63 13.55
C GLY A 199 -17.30 -2.60 13.80
N GLU A 200 -17.66 -1.80 12.81
CA GLU A 200 -18.68 -0.76 12.96
C GLU A 200 -20.10 -1.35 13.02
N THR A 201 -20.35 -2.46 12.34
CA THR A 201 -21.62 -3.20 12.45
C THR A 201 -21.79 -3.74 13.87
N LEU A 202 -20.77 -4.38 14.43
CA LEU A 202 -20.79 -4.87 15.81
C LEU A 202 -20.98 -3.74 16.80
N ARG A 203 -20.29 -2.61 16.64
CA ARG A 203 -20.50 -1.42 17.48
C ARG A 203 -21.95 -0.95 17.45
N ARG A 204 -22.58 -0.94 16.27
CA ARG A 204 -23.99 -0.55 16.11
C ARG A 204 -24.95 -1.54 16.77
N LEU A 205 -24.73 -2.85 16.58
CA LEU A 205 -25.55 -3.93 17.15
C LEU A 205 -25.45 -3.96 18.68
N LEU A 206 -24.24 -3.78 19.22
CA LEU A 206 -23.96 -3.69 20.65
C LEU A 206 -24.32 -2.32 21.26
N ARG A 207 -24.93 -1.42 20.49
CA ARG A 207 -25.36 -0.08 20.91
C ARG A 207 -24.24 0.75 21.55
N GLN A 208 -23.02 0.63 21.04
CA GLN A 208 -21.89 1.41 21.56
C GLN A 208 -22.10 2.91 21.27
N PRO A 209 -21.76 3.82 22.22
CA PRO A 209 -22.04 5.26 22.10
C PRO A 209 -21.42 5.96 20.89
N ARG A 210 -20.36 5.38 20.31
CA ARG A 210 -19.60 5.93 19.16
C ARG A 210 -19.74 5.10 17.88
N GLY A 211 -20.69 4.16 17.83
CA GLY A 211 -20.91 3.36 16.62
C GLY A 211 -21.56 4.19 15.51
N LEU A 212 -21.20 3.90 14.25
CA LEU A 212 -21.83 4.51 13.09
C LEU A 212 -23.35 4.24 13.04
N GLY A 213 -24.13 5.25 12.63
CA GLY A 213 -25.56 5.09 12.39
C GLY A 213 -25.86 4.20 11.16
N TRP A 214 -27.08 3.68 11.05
CA TRP A 214 -27.48 2.81 9.92
C TRP A 214 -27.28 3.44 8.54
N HIS A 215 -27.54 4.75 8.42
CA HIS A 215 -27.27 5.48 7.18
C HIS A 215 -25.77 5.50 6.83
N GLN A 216 -24.90 5.68 7.84
CA GLN A 216 -23.45 5.67 7.65
C GLN A 216 -22.93 4.26 7.33
N LEU A 217 -23.49 3.22 7.96
CA LEU A 217 -23.18 1.83 7.64
C LEU A 217 -23.56 1.47 6.21
N ARG A 218 -24.70 1.95 5.71
CA ARG A 218 -25.08 1.75 4.30
C ARG A 218 -23.99 2.24 3.34
N TRP A 219 -23.43 3.42 3.57
CA TRP A 219 -22.33 3.94 2.76
C TRP A 219 -21.08 3.07 2.86
N LEU A 220 -20.76 2.56 4.06
CA LEU A 220 -19.63 1.66 4.26
C LEU A 220 -19.84 0.33 3.52
N TYR A 221 -21.05 -0.23 3.52
CA TYR A 221 -21.39 -1.45 2.78
C TYR A 221 -21.32 -1.23 1.27
N LEU A 222 -21.85 -0.11 0.77
CA LEU A 222 -21.77 0.23 -0.65
C LEU A 222 -20.31 0.41 -1.10
N ALA A 223 -19.50 1.08 -0.28
CA ALA A 223 -18.08 1.22 -0.55
C ALA A 223 -17.35 -0.12 -0.50
N ALA A 224 -17.69 -1.01 0.43
CA ALA A 224 -17.13 -2.35 0.50
C ALA A 224 -17.48 -3.18 -0.73
N ALA A 225 -18.74 -3.17 -1.16
CA ALA A 225 -19.18 -3.82 -2.40
C ALA A 225 -18.45 -3.25 -3.62
N GLY A 226 -18.37 -1.92 -3.75
CA GLY A 226 -17.65 -1.26 -4.83
C GLY A 226 -16.15 -1.58 -4.84
N THR A 227 -15.54 -1.68 -3.66
CA THR A 227 -14.12 -2.05 -3.52
C THR A 227 -13.90 -3.51 -3.90
N GLY A 228 -14.79 -4.42 -3.49
CA GLY A 228 -14.76 -5.82 -3.91
C GLY A 228 -14.92 -6.00 -5.42
N LEU A 229 -15.81 -5.25 -6.05
CA LEU A 229 -15.97 -5.24 -7.51
C LEU A 229 -14.73 -4.65 -8.21
N ALA A 230 -14.16 -3.57 -7.68
CA ALA A 230 -12.93 -2.98 -8.23
C ALA A 230 -11.73 -3.94 -8.14
N ALA A 231 -11.68 -4.81 -7.12
CA ALA A 231 -10.65 -5.86 -7.02
C ALA A 231 -10.79 -6.96 -8.09
N LEU A 232 -11.89 -7.00 -8.85
CA LEU A 232 -12.03 -7.88 -10.01
C LEU A 232 -11.51 -7.25 -11.31
N ALA A 233 -11.19 -5.96 -11.30
CA ALA A 233 -10.71 -5.23 -12.46
C ALA A 233 -9.19 -5.42 -12.66
N ASN A 234 -8.77 -6.69 -12.68
CA ASN A 234 -7.45 -7.16 -13.10
C ASN A 234 -7.63 -8.04 -14.35
N PRO A 235 -6.66 -8.13 -15.27
CA PRO A 235 -6.74 -9.03 -16.44
C PRO A 235 -7.10 -10.48 -16.11
N LEU A 236 -6.75 -10.96 -14.91
CA LEU A 236 -7.11 -12.30 -14.42
C LEU A 236 -8.55 -12.42 -13.90
N GLY A 237 -9.26 -11.31 -13.76
CA GLY A 237 -10.58 -11.25 -13.13
C GLY A 237 -10.56 -11.88 -11.72
N PRO A 238 -11.51 -12.75 -11.38
CA PRO A 238 -11.51 -13.49 -10.11
C PRO A 238 -10.28 -14.37 -9.86
N GLY A 239 -9.57 -14.78 -10.93
CA GLY A 239 -8.35 -15.61 -10.82
C GLY A 239 -7.21 -14.95 -10.04
N VAL A 240 -7.25 -13.62 -9.89
CA VAL A 240 -6.27 -12.86 -9.10
C VAL A 240 -6.21 -13.31 -7.64
N PHE A 241 -7.33 -13.74 -7.07
CA PHE A 241 -7.37 -14.28 -5.70
C PHE A 241 -6.72 -15.65 -5.61
N GLY A 242 -6.89 -16.49 -6.64
CA GLY A 242 -6.22 -17.79 -6.74
C GLY A 242 -4.71 -17.64 -6.83
N TYR A 243 -4.22 -16.64 -7.58
CA TYR A 243 -2.80 -16.30 -7.64
C TYR A 243 -2.24 -15.96 -6.25
N VAL A 244 -2.90 -15.05 -5.51
CA VAL A 244 -2.44 -14.68 -4.15
C VAL A 244 -2.49 -15.86 -3.20
N ALA A 245 -3.57 -16.66 -3.22
CA ALA A 245 -3.69 -17.85 -2.38
C ALA A 245 -2.59 -18.88 -2.69
N GLY A 246 -2.29 -19.10 -3.97
CA GLY A 246 -1.20 -19.97 -4.43
C GLY A 246 0.14 -19.52 -3.86
N LEU A 247 0.48 -18.24 -4.05
CA LEU A 247 1.73 -17.65 -3.55
C LEU A 247 1.86 -17.78 -2.02
N LEU A 248 0.79 -17.51 -1.28
CA LEU A 248 0.77 -17.61 0.19
C LEU A 248 0.88 -19.05 0.70
N SER A 249 0.51 -20.06 -0.10
CA SER A 249 0.53 -21.47 0.27
C SER A 249 1.76 -22.23 -0.23
N ASP A 250 2.61 -21.58 -1.04
CA ASP A 250 3.77 -22.21 -1.65
C ASP A 250 4.91 -22.38 -0.63
N LYS A 251 5.26 -23.63 -0.36
CA LYS A 251 6.30 -24.00 0.60
C LYS A 251 7.70 -23.54 0.19
N ALA A 252 7.99 -23.47 -1.11
CA ALA A 252 9.28 -22.99 -1.60
C ALA A 252 9.40 -21.48 -1.39
N VAL A 253 8.35 -20.72 -1.64
CA VAL A 253 8.29 -19.28 -1.36
C VAL A 253 8.51 -19.01 0.13
N GLN A 254 7.78 -19.72 1.01
CA GLN A 254 7.91 -19.58 2.46
C GLN A 254 9.28 -20.04 2.99
N GLY A 255 9.86 -21.06 2.37
CA GLY A 255 11.12 -21.66 2.82
C GLY A 255 12.37 -20.95 2.30
N LEU A 256 12.33 -20.31 1.13
CA LEU A 256 13.51 -19.77 0.45
C LEU A 256 13.58 -18.24 0.46
N ILE A 257 12.47 -17.53 0.66
CA ILE A 257 12.46 -16.07 0.69
C ILE A 257 12.46 -15.60 2.14
N ASN A 258 13.56 -14.95 2.55
CA ASN A 258 13.79 -14.47 3.92
C ASN A 258 12.61 -13.67 4.49
N GLU A 259 11.99 -12.81 3.68
CA GLU A 259 10.86 -11.96 4.09
C GLU A 259 9.56 -12.74 4.41
N TRP A 260 9.46 -13.99 3.96
CA TRP A 260 8.31 -14.88 4.21
C TRP A 260 8.58 -15.90 5.33
N GLN A 261 9.80 -15.97 5.83
CA GLN A 261 10.16 -16.83 6.93
C GLN A 261 9.65 -16.24 8.26
N PRO A 262 9.29 -17.09 9.25
CA PRO A 262 8.99 -16.61 10.59
C PRO A 262 10.19 -15.84 11.18
N PRO A 263 9.95 -14.80 11.99
CA PRO A 263 11.04 -14.12 12.69
C PRO A 263 11.81 -15.12 13.58
N ASP A 264 13.11 -15.29 13.31
CA ASP A 264 13.99 -16.14 14.12
C ASP A 264 14.90 -15.24 14.97
N PRO A 265 14.84 -15.33 16.32
CA PRO A 265 15.77 -14.61 17.20
C PRO A 265 17.24 -14.89 16.95
N ARG A 266 17.57 -15.96 16.21
CA ARG A 266 18.93 -16.40 15.89
C ARG A 266 19.45 -15.91 14.53
N SER A 267 18.62 -15.25 13.71
CA SER A 267 18.99 -14.80 12.37
C SER A 267 19.44 -13.33 12.29
N LEU A 268 19.77 -12.71 13.43
CA LEU A 268 20.36 -11.37 13.54
C LEU A 268 21.89 -11.41 13.67
#